data_AF-A0A972IF88-F1
#
_entry.id   AF-A0A972IF88-F1
#
_cell.length_a   1.000
_cell.length_b   1.000
_cell.length_c   1.000
_cell.angle_alpha   90.00
_cell.angle_beta   90.00
_cell.angle_gamma   90.00
#
_symmetry.space_group_name_H-M   'P 1'
#
loop_
_entity.id
_entity.type
_entity.pdbx_description
1 polymer ?
#
loop_
_entity_poly.entity_id
_entity_poly.type
_entity_poly.pdbx_seq_one_letter_code
_entity_poly.pdbx_strand_id
1 'polypeptide(L)'
;MALTSPRFQPNAALADVEANRKVLKIGSSGTPVHLVQMALLDLGYSLPVSTTNANYSPDGIYGEETRQAVQKFQTDCGTLKDDGVVGQKTIRELDRRFGALRHQVRLHFRSIAQTHVAFQRSLSNAELVYAMYGIEIEFASGESIHLTPAQRALFDRVDQACNWDLDDGEINELQGLGSRAPANEILVFYVNTFADNNLLGCGGHARNRPACTIAAHAGAWDTAHEVCHVLLTSSFNPVHISDQRNLMHPESRSSPTPPVLTDRQVKQIRNSPLCRAI
;
A
#
# COMPACT_ATOMS: atom_id res chain seq x y z
N MET A 1 -17.64 -20.77 -0.79
CA MET A 1 -16.28 -20.87 -1.34
C MET A 1 -15.52 -19.73 -0.71
N ALA A 2 -14.32 -19.99 -0.19
CA ALA A 2 -13.51 -18.95 0.44
C ALA A 2 -13.31 -17.77 -0.51
N LEU A 3 -13.17 -16.57 0.06
CA LEU A 3 -12.86 -15.36 -0.69
C LEU A 3 -11.53 -15.54 -1.43
N THR A 4 -11.49 -15.10 -2.69
CA THR A 4 -10.35 -15.26 -3.59
C THR A 4 -9.72 -13.94 -4.00
N SER A 5 -10.48 -12.84 -3.95
CA SER A 5 -9.95 -11.52 -4.25
C SER A 5 -8.92 -11.13 -3.19
N PRO A 6 -7.73 -10.64 -3.60
CA PRO A 6 -6.77 -10.09 -2.65
C PRO A 6 -7.36 -8.91 -1.86
N ARG A 7 -8.39 -8.23 -2.36
CA ARG A 7 -9.10 -7.16 -1.65
C ARG A 7 -9.75 -7.62 -0.35
N PHE A 8 -10.30 -8.83 -0.32
CA PHE A 8 -11.14 -9.27 0.80
C PHE A 8 -10.56 -10.47 1.55
N GLN A 9 -9.82 -11.34 0.86
CA GLN A 9 -9.27 -12.58 1.40
C GLN A 9 -8.40 -12.38 2.67
N PRO A 10 -7.54 -11.34 2.77
CA PRO A 10 -6.71 -11.15 3.97
C PRO A 10 -7.49 -10.73 5.22
N ASN A 11 -8.77 -10.35 5.09
CA ASN A 11 -9.54 -9.80 6.20
C ASN A 11 -10.40 -10.88 6.88
N ALA A 12 -10.02 -11.25 8.11
CA ALA A 12 -10.72 -12.28 8.88
C ALA A 12 -12.20 -11.97 9.14
N ALA A 13 -12.59 -10.71 9.30
CA ALA A 13 -13.99 -10.34 9.49
C ALA A 13 -14.81 -10.49 8.20
N LEU A 14 -14.22 -10.24 7.03
CA LEU A 14 -14.88 -10.52 5.75
C LEU A 14 -14.96 -12.04 5.48
N ALA A 15 -13.98 -12.82 5.95
CA ALA A 15 -14.08 -14.28 5.95
C ALA A 15 -15.23 -14.78 6.85
N ASP A 16 -15.48 -14.15 8.00
CA ASP A 16 -16.67 -14.43 8.83
C ASP A 16 -17.98 -14.08 8.10
N VAL A 17 -18.00 -13.00 7.31
CA VAL A 17 -19.18 -12.63 6.49
C VAL A 17 -19.41 -13.66 5.38
N GLU A 18 -18.36 -14.09 4.69
CA GLU A 18 -18.45 -15.16 3.69
C GLU A 18 -18.93 -16.48 4.31
N ALA A 19 -18.46 -16.81 5.51
CA ALA A 19 -18.87 -18.00 6.24
C ALA A 19 -20.25 -17.87 6.92
N ASN A 20 -20.98 -16.77 6.67
CA ASN A 20 -22.31 -16.49 7.23
C ASN A 20 -22.33 -16.46 8.78
N ARG A 21 -21.21 -16.14 9.41
CA ARG A 21 -21.09 -15.94 10.87
C ARG A 21 -21.35 -14.49 11.29
N LYS A 22 -21.14 -13.54 10.36
CA LYS A 22 -21.34 -12.10 10.56
C LYS A 22 -21.96 -11.48 9.31
N VAL A 23 -22.40 -10.23 9.44
CA VAL A 23 -22.81 -9.37 8.32
C VAL A 23 -22.28 -7.96 8.57
N LEU A 24 -22.04 -7.19 7.50
CA LEU A 24 -21.85 -5.74 7.62
C LEU A 24 -23.17 -5.03 7.31
N LYS A 25 -23.53 -4.09 8.18
CA LYS A 25 -24.77 -3.31 8.13
C LYS A 25 -24.56 -1.99 8.86
N ILE A 26 -25.59 -1.14 8.90
CA ILE A 26 -25.54 0.12 9.66
C ILE A 26 -24.98 -0.11 11.06
N GLY A 27 -24.00 0.72 11.44
CA GLY A 27 -23.27 0.64 12.71
C GLY A 27 -22.01 -0.23 12.68
N SER A 28 -21.78 -0.99 11.61
CA SER A 28 -20.48 -1.64 11.37
C SER A 28 -19.41 -0.59 11.03
N SER A 29 -18.14 -0.85 11.37
CA SER A 29 -17.05 0.06 11.05
C SER A 29 -15.69 -0.66 10.92
N GLY A 30 -14.66 0.09 10.52
CA GLY A 30 -13.29 -0.38 10.44
C GLY A 30 -12.86 -0.83 9.04
N THR A 31 -11.74 -1.53 8.97
CA THR A 31 -11.15 -2.02 7.71
C THR A 31 -12.10 -2.82 6.82
N PRO A 32 -12.96 -3.73 7.34
CA PRO A 32 -13.89 -4.49 6.49
C PRO A 32 -14.86 -3.58 5.73
N VAL A 33 -15.37 -2.54 6.40
CA VAL A 33 -16.29 -1.56 5.79
C VAL A 33 -15.55 -0.69 4.79
N HIS A 34 -14.34 -0.22 5.13
CA HIS A 34 -13.51 0.57 4.21
C HIS A 34 -13.25 -0.18 2.90
N LEU A 35 -12.91 -1.48 2.96
CA LEU A 35 -12.66 -2.29 1.77
C LEU A 35 -13.92 -2.48 0.90
N VAL A 36 -15.10 -2.61 1.52
CA VAL A 36 -16.39 -2.63 0.80
C VAL A 36 -16.68 -1.28 0.16
N GLN A 37 -16.47 -0.16 0.87
CA GLN A 37 -16.67 1.18 0.31
C GLN A 37 -15.72 1.43 -0.87
N MET A 38 -14.45 1.02 -0.77
CA MET A 38 -13.49 1.06 -1.88
C MET A 38 -13.97 0.23 -3.08
N ALA A 39 -14.54 -0.95 -2.85
CA ALA A 39 -15.13 -1.78 -3.89
C ALA A 39 -16.35 -1.13 -4.56
N LEU A 40 -17.21 -0.48 -3.78
CA LEU A 40 -18.36 0.25 -4.31
C LEU A 40 -17.91 1.44 -5.16
N LEU A 41 -16.93 2.21 -4.70
CA LEU A 41 -16.35 3.33 -5.46
C LEU A 41 -15.76 2.87 -6.80
N ASP A 42 -14.95 1.79 -6.78
CA ASP A 42 -14.35 1.23 -8.00
C ASP A 42 -15.41 0.67 -8.98
N LEU A 43 -16.59 0.26 -8.48
CA LEU A 43 -17.73 -0.17 -9.30
C LEU A 43 -18.63 1.00 -9.76
N GLY A 44 -18.31 2.24 -9.39
CA GLY A 44 -19.04 3.44 -9.81
C GLY A 44 -20.19 3.86 -8.89
N TYR A 45 -20.34 3.25 -7.71
CA TYR A 45 -21.31 3.70 -6.71
C TYR A 45 -20.72 4.85 -5.89
N SER A 46 -21.33 6.04 -5.99
CA SER A 46 -20.85 7.24 -5.30
C SER A 46 -21.07 7.16 -3.78
N LEU A 47 -20.08 7.61 -3.01
CA LEU A 47 -20.14 7.71 -1.55
C LEU A 47 -19.66 9.11 -1.07
N PRO A 48 -20.29 10.20 -1.51
CA PRO A 48 -19.80 11.56 -1.27
C PRO A 48 -19.61 11.89 0.23
N VAL A 49 -20.45 11.38 1.13
CA VAL A 49 -20.33 11.59 2.59
C VAL A 49 -19.10 10.86 3.13
N SER A 50 -18.96 9.57 2.84
CA SER A 50 -17.83 8.77 3.30
C SER A 50 -16.48 9.20 2.69
N THR A 51 -16.49 10.00 1.62
CA THR A 51 -15.28 10.55 0.97
C THR A 51 -14.99 12.02 1.26
N THR A 52 -15.69 12.64 2.22
CA THR A 52 -15.47 14.06 2.56
C THR A 52 -14.16 14.32 3.30
N ASN A 53 -13.64 13.34 4.03
CA ASN A 53 -12.46 13.52 4.87
C ASN A 53 -11.17 13.43 4.05
N ALA A 54 -10.52 14.58 3.85
CA ALA A 54 -9.26 14.65 3.12
C ALA A 54 -8.12 13.80 3.73
N ASN A 55 -8.18 13.50 5.03
CA ASN A 55 -7.17 12.71 5.73
C ASN A 55 -7.45 11.20 5.67
N TYR A 56 -8.69 10.72 5.54
CA TYR A 56 -8.95 9.28 5.41
C TYR A 56 -10.29 9.03 4.76
N SER A 57 -10.26 8.59 3.50
CA SER A 57 -11.45 8.37 2.69
C SER A 57 -11.30 7.13 1.79
N PRO A 58 -12.28 6.22 1.72
CA PRO A 58 -13.54 6.27 2.46
C PRO A 58 -13.36 5.98 3.96
N ASP A 59 -14.24 6.55 4.79
CA ASP A 59 -14.14 6.60 6.27
C ASP A 59 -14.12 5.22 6.98
N GLY A 60 -14.63 4.17 6.34
CA GLY A 60 -14.83 2.86 6.94
C GLY A 60 -15.98 2.84 7.96
N ILE A 61 -16.99 3.68 7.81
CA ILE A 61 -18.19 3.73 8.65
C ILE A 61 -19.40 3.32 7.81
N TYR A 62 -20.10 2.27 8.24
CA TYR A 62 -21.27 1.79 7.53
C TYR A 62 -22.47 2.63 7.97
N GLY A 63 -22.63 3.79 7.34
CA GLY A 63 -23.77 4.69 7.53
C GLY A 63 -24.92 4.40 6.55
N GLU A 64 -25.90 5.30 6.53
CA GLU A 64 -27.04 5.21 5.61
C GLU A 64 -26.61 5.30 4.15
N GLU A 65 -25.63 6.14 3.81
CA GLU A 65 -25.07 6.22 2.45
C GLU A 65 -24.48 4.88 1.98
N THR A 66 -23.66 4.24 2.83
CA THR A 66 -23.08 2.92 2.49
C THR A 66 -24.18 1.87 2.35
N ARG A 67 -25.21 1.89 3.20
CA ARG A 67 -26.37 0.98 3.07
C ARG A 67 -27.07 1.16 1.72
N GLN A 68 -27.32 2.40 1.30
CA GLN A 68 -27.97 2.71 0.03
C GLN A 68 -27.11 2.29 -1.17
N ALA A 69 -25.80 2.52 -1.13
CA ALA A 69 -24.89 2.08 -2.18
C ALA A 69 -24.82 0.55 -2.29
N VAL A 70 -24.79 -0.17 -1.17
CA VAL A 70 -24.86 -1.64 -1.15
C VAL A 70 -26.21 -2.12 -1.69
N GLN A 71 -27.32 -1.50 -1.27
CA GLN A 71 -28.65 -1.84 -1.76
C GLN A 71 -28.72 -1.66 -3.28
N LYS A 72 -28.21 -0.55 -3.81
CA LYS A 72 -28.14 -0.31 -5.25
C LYS A 72 -27.30 -1.36 -5.96
N PHE A 73 -26.11 -1.70 -5.43
CA PHE A 73 -25.29 -2.78 -5.98
C PHE A 73 -26.01 -4.12 -6.01
N GLN A 74 -26.76 -4.45 -4.95
CA GLN A 74 -27.55 -5.68 -4.89
C GLN A 74 -28.67 -5.69 -5.93
N THR A 75 -29.42 -4.59 -6.07
CA THR A 75 -30.44 -4.41 -7.11
C THR A 75 -29.85 -4.57 -8.50
N ASP A 76 -28.71 -3.91 -8.77
CA ASP A 76 -28.04 -3.93 -10.07
C ASP A 76 -27.49 -5.34 -10.41
N CYS A 77 -27.24 -6.19 -9.41
CA CYS A 77 -26.85 -7.59 -9.61
C CYS A 77 -28.04 -8.52 -9.92
N GLY A 78 -29.29 -8.11 -9.64
CA GLY A 78 -30.54 -8.81 -9.97
C GLY A 78 -30.81 -10.15 -9.26
N THR A 79 -29.79 -10.80 -8.71
CA THR A 79 -29.87 -12.11 -8.03
C THR A 79 -29.67 -12.01 -6.52
N LEU A 80 -29.27 -10.83 -6.03
CA LEU A 80 -29.08 -10.54 -4.63
C LEU A 80 -30.36 -9.98 -4.02
N LYS A 81 -30.55 -10.21 -2.72
CA LYS A 81 -31.56 -9.49 -1.94
C LYS A 81 -31.07 -8.05 -1.74
N ASP A 82 -31.90 -7.08 -2.03
CA ASP A 82 -31.63 -5.63 -1.98
C ASP A 82 -31.92 -5.03 -0.60
N ASP A 83 -31.42 -5.67 0.46
CA ASP A 83 -31.64 -5.22 1.85
C ASP A 83 -30.58 -4.24 2.36
N GLY A 84 -29.58 -3.91 1.54
CA GLY A 84 -28.47 -3.04 1.92
C GLY A 84 -27.55 -3.64 2.97
N VAL A 85 -27.59 -4.97 3.16
CA VAL A 85 -26.72 -5.72 4.10
C VAL A 85 -25.68 -6.51 3.32
N VAL A 86 -24.40 -6.36 3.70
CA VAL A 86 -23.33 -7.21 3.16
C VAL A 86 -23.32 -8.52 3.95
N GLY A 87 -24.11 -9.48 3.48
CA GLY A 87 -24.06 -10.89 3.91
C GLY A 87 -23.26 -11.77 2.95
N GLN A 88 -23.30 -13.09 3.17
CA GLN A 88 -22.52 -14.07 2.41
C GLN A 88 -22.65 -13.91 0.88
N LYS A 89 -23.87 -13.75 0.35
CA LYS A 89 -24.06 -13.63 -1.12
C LYS A 89 -23.49 -12.32 -1.65
N THR A 90 -23.72 -11.21 -0.94
CA THR A 90 -23.21 -9.88 -1.33
C THR A 90 -21.68 -9.85 -1.35
N ILE A 91 -21.01 -10.37 -0.31
CA ILE A 91 -19.53 -10.35 -0.28
C ILE A 91 -18.92 -11.26 -1.34
N ARG A 92 -19.54 -12.41 -1.64
CA ARG A 92 -19.09 -13.29 -2.73
C ARG A 92 -19.23 -12.64 -4.11
N GLU A 93 -20.30 -11.88 -4.33
CA GLU A 93 -20.45 -11.15 -5.59
C GLU A 93 -19.43 -10.02 -5.71
N LEU A 94 -19.18 -9.26 -4.64
CA LEU A 94 -18.07 -8.30 -4.61
C LEU A 94 -16.73 -8.99 -4.88
N ASP A 95 -16.44 -10.12 -4.24
CA ASP A 95 -15.21 -10.90 -4.43
C ASP A 95 -14.96 -11.24 -5.90
N ARG A 96 -16.00 -11.73 -6.62
CA ARG A 96 -15.90 -12.03 -8.05
C ARG A 96 -15.56 -10.82 -8.92
N ARG A 97 -15.96 -9.60 -8.53
CA ARG A 97 -15.65 -8.37 -9.28
C ARG A 97 -14.18 -7.95 -9.16
N PHE A 98 -13.47 -8.40 -8.13
CA PHE A 98 -12.12 -7.93 -7.77
C PHE A 98 -11.06 -9.04 -7.76
N GLY A 99 -11.23 -10.09 -8.56
CA GLY A 99 -10.27 -11.21 -8.63
C GLY A 99 -9.00 -10.95 -9.46
N ALA A 100 -8.96 -9.89 -10.28
CA ALA A 100 -7.84 -9.62 -11.20
C ALA A 100 -6.95 -8.47 -10.71
N LEU A 101 -5.64 -8.64 -10.87
CA LEU A 101 -4.66 -7.55 -10.83
C LEU A 101 -4.66 -6.88 -12.21
N ARG A 102 -4.75 -5.55 -12.23
CA ARG A 102 -4.92 -4.73 -13.45
C ARG A 102 -3.83 -3.69 -13.63
N HIS A 103 -2.97 -3.55 -12.63
CA HIS A 103 -1.81 -2.68 -12.69
C HIS A 103 -0.61 -3.43 -12.12
N GLN A 104 0.58 -2.96 -12.42
CA GLN A 104 1.83 -3.53 -11.93
C GLN A 104 2.86 -2.45 -11.61
N VAL A 105 3.58 -2.64 -10.51
CA VAL A 105 4.76 -1.89 -10.12
C VAL A 105 5.92 -2.89 -9.98
N ARG A 106 7.07 -2.57 -10.56
CA ARG A 106 8.24 -3.47 -10.56
C ARG A 106 9.30 -2.92 -9.61
N LEU A 107 9.77 -3.78 -8.71
CA LEU A 107 10.71 -3.43 -7.65
C LEU A 107 12.06 -4.14 -7.82
N HIS A 108 13.13 -3.38 -7.64
CA HIS A 108 14.51 -3.85 -7.65
C HIS A 108 15.18 -3.63 -6.30
N PHE A 109 15.49 -4.71 -5.59
CA PHE A 109 16.03 -4.63 -4.23
C PHE A 109 17.55 -4.59 -4.23
N ARG A 110 18.10 -3.71 -3.41
CA ARG A 110 19.53 -3.54 -3.19
C ARG A 110 19.77 -3.53 -1.69
N SER A 111 20.64 -4.40 -1.19
CA SER A 111 20.89 -4.46 0.25
C SER A 111 22.37 -4.31 0.57
N ILE A 112 22.69 -3.39 1.46
CA ILE A 112 24.00 -3.29 2.12
C ILE A 112 23.94 -3.72 3.59
N ALA A 113 22.76 -4.11 4.06
CA ALA A 113 22.47 -4.42 5.46
C ALA A 113 21.68 -5.72 5.62
N GLN A 114 21.74 -6.30 6.82
CA GLN A 114 20.86 -7.40 7.19
C GLN A 114 19.62 -6.86 7.89
N THR A 115 18.46 -7.01 7.27
CA THR A 115 17.18 -6.51 7.80
C THR A 115 16.65 -7.39 8.94
N HIS A 116 16.00 -6.77 9.92
CA HIS A 116 15.32 -7.48 11.02
C HIS A 116 14.09 -8.24 10.53
N VAL A 117 13.37 -7.66 9.57
CA VAL A 117 12.28 -8.33 8.85
C VAL A 117 12.88 -9.05 7.65
N ALA A 118 12.65 -10.36 7.54
CA ALA A 118 13.14 -11.15 6.41
C ALA A 118 12.64 -10.57 5.08
N PHE A 119 13.52 -10.50 4.07
CA PHE A 119 13.21 -9.95 2.74
C PHE A 119 11.87 -10.46 2.18
N GLN A 120 11.64 -11.77 2.21
CA GLN A 120 10.40 -12.38 1.70
C GLN A 120 9.16 -11.84 2.43
N ARG A 121 9.26 -11.56 3.74
CA ARG A 121 8.14 -10.99 4.49
C ARG A 121 7.88 -9.55 4.09
N SER A 122 8.93 -8.73 3.92
CA SER A 122 8.80 -7.36 3.45
C SER A 122 8.18 -7.29 2.05
N LEU A 123 8.65 -8.13 1.13
CA LEU A 123 8.09 -8.24 -0.23
C LEU A 123 6.62 -8.68 -0.19
N SER A 124 6.29 -9.78 0.50
CA SER A 124 4.92 -10.28 0.55
C SER A 124 3.96 -9.34 1.28
N ASN A 125 4.45 -8.52 2.21
CA ASN A 125 3.65 -7.47 2.82
C ASN A 125 3.35 -6.33 1.83
N ALA A 126 4.33 -5.92 1.01
CA ALA A 126 4.08 -4.97 -0.07
C ALA A 126 3.08 -5.55 -1.08
N GLU A 127 3.34 -6.74 -1.62
CA GLU A 127 2.42 -7.45 -2.53
C GLU A 127 0.99 -7.45 -2.00
N LEU A 128 0.81 -7.81 -0.72
CA LEU A 128 -0.50 -7.92 -0.12
C LEU A 128 -1.25 -6.59 -0.04
N VAL A 129 -0.58 -5.49 0.35
CA VAL A 129 -1.24 -4.19 0.48
C VAL A 129 -1.72 -3.67 -0.86
N TYR A 130 -0.86 -3.71 -1.88
CA TYR A 130 -1.17 -3.20 -3.21
C TYR A 130 -2.15 -4.10 -3.97
N ALA A 131 -2.07 -5.42 -3.77
CA ALA A 131 -2.99 -6.37 -4.39
C ALA A 131 -4.45 -6.13 -3.96
N MET A 132 -4.70 -5.63 -2.73
CA MET A 132 -6.06 -5.25 -2.32
C MET A 132 -6.70 -4.21 -3.27
N TYR A 133 -5.88 -3.43 -3.96
CA TYR A 133 -6.28 -2.39 -4.90
C TYR A 133 -6.08 -2.78 -6.37
N GLY A 134 -5.83 -4.07 -6.64
CA GLY A 134 -5.65 -4.60 -8.00
C GLY A 134 -4.30 -4.19 -8.62
N ILE A 135 -3.30 -3.91 -7.79
CA ILE A 135 -1.93 -3.55 -8.21
C ILE A 135 -1.01 -4.71 -7.82
N GLU A 136 -0.36 -5.32 -8.80
CA GLU A 136 0.69 -6.30 -8.60
C GLU A 136 2.00 -5.61 -8.23
N ILE A 137 2.67 -6.12 -7.19
CA ILE A 137 4.09 -5.84 -6.96
C ILE A 137 4.89 -6.98 -7.56
N GLU A 138 5.70 -6.69 -8.57
CA GLU A 138 6.60 -7.68 -9.17
C GLU A 138 8.01 -7.50 -8.58
N PHE A 139 8.58 -8.58 -8.04
CA PHE A 139 10.01 -8.64 -7.76
C PHE A 139 10.80 -8.80 -9.07
N ALA A 140 11.41 -7.71 -9.53
CA ALA A 140 12.14 -7.70 -10.79
C ALA A 140 13.60 -8.14 -10.65
N SER A 141 14.31 -7.68 -9.60
CA SER A 141 15.64 -8.20 -9.25
C SER A 141 16.05 -7.91 -7.81
N GLY A 142 17.05 -8.62 -7.30
CA GLY A 142 17.63 -8.41 -5.96
C GLY A 142 19.15 -8.59 -5.97
N GLU A 143 19.86 -7.73 -5.25
CA GLU A 143 21.32 -7.78 -5.13
C GLU A 143 21.78 -7.41 -3.72
N SER A 144 22.66 -8.22 -3.14
CA SER A 144 23.45 -7.84 -1.96
C SER A 144 24.72 -7.14 -2.43
N ILE A 145 24.87 -5.87 -2.08
CA ILE A 145 25.95 -5.03 -2.58
C ILE A 145 27.18 -5.20 -1.68
N HIS A 146 28.30 -5.55 -2.30
CA HIS A 146 29.59 -5.57 -1.61
C HIS A 146 30.19 -4.16 -1.56
N LEU A 147 30.31 -3.61 -0.36
CA LEU A 147 30.88 -2.28 -0.14
C LEU A 147 32.41 -2.31 -0.01
N THR A 148 33.07 -1.35 -0.65
CA THR A 148 34.48 -1.03 -0.35
C THR A 148 34.62 -0.53 1.10
N PRO A 149 35.83 -0.53 1.69
CA PRO A 149 36.04 0.00 3.04
C PRO A 149 35.57 1.45 3.22
N ALA A 150 35.81 2.31 2.22
CA ALA A 150 35.37 3.72 2.27
C ALA A 150 33.83 3.83 2.24
N GLN A 151 33.16 3.09 1.37
CA GLN A 151 31.70 3.08 1.30
C GLN A 151 31.07 2.47 2.55
N ARG A 152 31.71 1.48 3.17
CA ARG A 152 31.23 0.90 4.43
C ARG A 152 31.25 1.93 5.55
N ALA A 153 32.30 2.77 5.61
CA ALA A 153 32.35 3.87 6.56
C ALA A 153 31.30 4.95 6.26
N LEU A 154 31.09 5.25 4.97
CA LEU A 154 30.09 6.24 4.53
C LEU A 154 28.65 5.81 4.82
N PHE A 155 28.30 4.54 4.56
CA PHE A 155 26.93 4.05 4.70
C PHE A 155 26.66 3.29 6.01
N ASP A 156 27.60 3.32 6.96
CA ASP A 156 27.37 2.72 8.29
C ASP A 156 26.19 3.39 9.00
N ARG A 157 26.07 4.72 8.82
CA ARG A 157 24.98 5.57 9.31
C ARG A 157 24.74 6.69 8.31
N VAL A 158 23.63 6.63 7.58
CA VAL A 158 23.27 7.64 6.57
C VAL A 158 22.81 8.92 7.26
N ASP A 159 23.56 10.01 7.10
CA ASP A 159 23.37 11.31 7.75
C ASP A 159 22.75 12.39 6.83
N GLN A 160 22.52 12.05 5.56
CA GLN A 160 21.79 12.94 4.66
C GLN A 160 20.33 13.10 5.08
N ALA A 161 19.89 14.36 5.21
CA ALA A 161 18.49 14.69 5.45
C ALA A 161 17.59 14.14 4.33
N CYS A 162 16.43 13.60 4.71
CA CYS A 162 15.46 13.07 3.75
C CYS A 162 14.71 14.20 3.04
N ASN A 163 15.28 14.67 1.93
CA ASN A 163 14.60 15.55 0.97
C ASN A 163 14.06 14.72 -0.20
N TRP A 164 13.15 15.29 -0.99
CA TRP A 164 12.62 14.59 -2.17
C TRP A 164 13.64 14.50 -3.32
N ASP A 165 14.21 15.64 -3.72
CA ASP A 165 15.18 15.72 -4.80
C ASP A 165 16.60 15.51 -4.23
N LEU A 166 17.15 14.30 -4.42
CA LEU A 166 18.46 13.89 -3.91
C LEU A 166 19.41 13.59 -5.08
N ASP A 167 19.81 14.63 -5.81
CA ASP A 167 20.73 14.55 -6.96
C ASP A 167 22.22 14.54 -6.55
N ASP A 168 22.51 14.66 -5.25
CA ASP A 168 23.84 14.60 -4.64
C ASP A 168 23.82 13.97 -3.22
N GLY A 169 24.99 13.84 -2.59
CA GLY A 169 25.14 13.30 -1.24
C GLY A 169 25.11 11.77 -1.13
N GLU A 170 25.06 11.29 0.10
CA GLU A 170 25.17 9.88 0.47
C GLU A 170 24.07 9.01 -0.15
N ILE A 171 22.81 9.46 -0.11
CA ILE A 171 21.68 8.72 -0.68
C ILE A 171 21.80 8.67 -2.21
N ASN A 172 22.27 9.74 -2.87
CA ASN A 172 22.51 9.71 -4.31
C ASN A 172 23.63 8.73 -4.69
N GLU A 173 24.71 8.68 -3.92
CA GLU A 173 25.81 7.73 -4.12
C GLU A 173 25.35 6.29 -3.87
N LEU A 174 24.66 6.04 -2.75
CA LEU A 174 24.06 4.76 -2.40
C LEU A 174 23.14 4.25 -3.51
N GLN A 175 22.22 5.10 -3.97
CA GLN A 175 21.28 4.77 -5.03
C GLN A 175 21.94 4.59 -6.41
N GLY A 176 23.23 4.95 -6.53
CA GLY A 176 24.06 4.66 -7.70
C GLY A 176 24.74 3.29 -7.67
N LEU A 177 24.68 2.56 -6.56
CA LEU A 177 25.35 1.27 -6.40
C LEU A 177 24.54 0.09 -6.98
N GLY A 178 25.28 -0.96 -7.35
CA GLY A 178 24.71 -2.19 -7.89
C GLY A 178 24.16 -2.02 -9.31
N SER A 179 23.36 -3.00 -9.73
CA SER A 179 22.75 -2.99 -11.06
C SER A 179 21.71 -1.87 -11.19
N ARG A 180 21.70 -1.17 -12.34
CA ARG A 180 20.69 -0.13 -12.63
C ARG A 180 19.29 -0.72 -12.80
N ALA A 181 18.27 0.08 -12.54
CA ALA A 181 16.88 -0.18 -12.89
C ALA A 181 16.40 0.78 -13.98
N PRO A 182 15.38 0.42 -14.78
CA PRO A 182 14.71 1.35 -15.67
C PRO A 182 14.13 2.55 -14.91
N ALA A 183 14.09 3.73 -15.55
CA ALA A 183 13.59 4.97 -14.94
C ALA A 183 12.07 4.97 -14.63
N ASN A 184 11.35 3.97 -15.10
CA ASN A 184 9.93 3.72 -14.83
C ASN A 184 9.70 2.57 -13.84
N GLU A 185 10.75 2.12 -13.14
CA GLU A 185 10.71 1.05 -12.12
C GLU A 185 11.41 1.57 -10.84
N ILE A 186 11.18 0.91 -9.69
CA ILE A 186 11.60 1.44 -8.39
C ILE A 186 12.76 0.63 -7.82
N LEU A 187 13.83 1.32 -7.42
CA LEU A 187 14.88 0.73 -6.59
C LEU A 187 14.52 0.81 -5.10
N VAL A 188 14.72 -0.28 -4.37
CA VAL A 188 14.48 -0.35 -2.93
C VAL A 188 15.80 -0.69 -2.24
N PHE A 189 16.35 0.26 -1.49
CA PHE A 189 17.62 0.10 -0.79
C PHE A 189 17.40 -0.22 0.69
N TYR A 190 18.10 -1.23 1.22
CA TYR A 190 18.21 -1.47 2.65
C TYR A 190 19.58 -1.06 3.18
N VAL A 191 19.59 -0.20 4.20
CA VAL A 191 20.78 0.34 4.89
C VAL A 191 20.78 -0.04 6.36
N ASN A 192 21.90 0.12 7.07
CA ASN A 192 21.96 -0.21 8.49
C ASN A 192 21.03 0.70 9.31
N THR A 193 21.26 2.01 9.23
CA THR A 193 20.47 3.00 9.96
C THR A 193 20.60 4.38 9.32
N PHE A 194 19.64 5.25 9.63
CA PHE A 194 19.78 6.70 9.45
C PHE A 194 20.38 7.33 10.70
N ALA A 195 20.89 8.55 10.54
CA ALA A 195 21.39 9.35 11.65
C ALA A 195 20.25 9.92 12.51
N ASP A 196 19.15 10.30 11.88
CA ASP A 196 17.90 10.60 12.58
C ASP A 196 17.27 9.31 13.10
N ASN A 197 17.20 9.17 14.42
CA ASN A 197 16.66 7.98 15.09
C ASN A 197 15.14 7.82 14.89
N ASN A 198 14.44 8.85 14.40
CA ASN A 198 13.01 8.79 14.10
C ASN A 198 12.74 8.43 12.63
N LEU A 199 13.77 8.38 11.79
CA LEU A 199 13.65 8.10 10.37
C LEU A 199 13.90 6.62 10.09
N LEU A 200 12.87 5.92 9.60
CA LEU A 200 12.94 4.50 9.24
C LEU A 200 13.09 4.28 7.73
N GLY A 201 12.81 5.32 6.94
CA GLY A 201 12.92 5.27 5.51
C GLY A 201 12.85 6.65 4.88
N CYS A 202 13.20 6.71 3.61
CA CYS A 202 13.15 7.90 2.80
C CYS A 202 12.74 7.53 1.37
N GLY A 203 11.65 8.13 0.88
CA GLY A 203 11.23 8.06 -0.53
C GLY A 203 11.95 9.04 -1.46
N GLY A 204 12.91 9.80 -0.95
CA GLY A 204 13.72 10.75 -1.71
C GLY A 204 14.69 10.06 -2.68
N HIS A 205 14.85 10.61 -3.86
CA HIS A 205 15.67 10.02 -4.91
C HIS A 205 16.12 11.02 -5.96
N ALA A 206 17.13 10.65 -6.74
CA ALA A 206 17.62 11.46 -7.85
C ALA A 206 16.61 11.48 -9.01
N ARG A 207 16.67 12.54 -9.82
CA ARG A 207 15.84 12.68 -11.02
C ARG A 207 16.02 11.49 -11.95
N ASN A 208 14.91 10.96 -12.46
CA ASN A 208 14.86 9.79 -13.35
C ASN A 208 15.44 8.49 -12.74
N ARG A 209 15.57 8.40 -11.42
CA ARG A 209 15.98 7.19 -10.72
C ARG A 209 15.05 6.94 -9.51
N PRO A 210 13.79 6.54 -9.73
CA PRO A 210 12.83 6.28 -8.68
C PRO A 210 13.39 5.30 -7.66
N ALA A 211 13.49 5.72 -6.41
CA ALA A 211 14.06 4.88 -5.36
C ALA A 211 13.51 5.25 -3.99
N CYS A 212 13.59 4.29 -3.08
CA CYS A 212 13.49 4.54 -1.66
C CYS A 212 14.60 3.82 -0.89
N THR A 213 14.90 4.34 0.29
CA THR A 213 15.93 3.82 1.20
C THR A 213 15.30 3.52 2.55
N ILE A 214 15.56 2.34 3.11
CA ILE A 214 14.89 1.81 4.30
C ILE A 214 15.93 1.29 5.28
N ALA A 215 15.78 1.62 6.57
CA ALA A 215 16.66 1.15 7.63
C ALA A 215 16.47 -0.35 7.92
N ALA A 216 17.52 -1.03 8.35
CA ALA A 216 17.51 -2.46 8.63
C ALA A 216 16.53 -2.84 9.75
N HIS A 217 16.30 -1.92 10.68
CA HIS A 217 15.40 -2.09 11.81
C HIS A 217 13.96 -1.64 11.52
N ALA A 218 13.65 -1.26 10.28
CA ALA A 218 12.29 -0.91 9.88
C ALA A 218 11.33 -2.10 10.05
N GLY A 219 10.07 -1.77 10.34
CA GLY A 219 8.99 -2.68 10.62
C GLY A 219 8.43 -3.37 9.39
N ALA A 220 7.49 -4.28 9.64
CA ALA A 220 6.98 -5.21 8.63
C ALA A 220 6.31 -4.53 7.43
N TRP A 221 5.75 -3.33 7.62
CA TRP A 221 5.01 -2.61 6.57
C TRP A 221 5.80 -1.46 5.95
N ASP A 222 6.98 -1.14 6.48
CA ASP A 222 7.70 0.09 6.12
C ASP A 222 8.27 0.03 4.70
N THR A 223 8.58 -1.17 4.19
CA THR A 223 8.92 -1.31 2.76
C THR A 223 7.76 -0.90 1.85
N ALA A 224 6.52 -1.30 2.19
CA ALA A 224 5.35 -0.89 1.44
C ALA A 224 5.10 0.63 1.57
N HIS A 225 5.33 1.18 2.76
CA HIS A 225 5.21 2.62 3.06
C HIS A 225 6.17 3.45 2.20
N GLU A 226 7.45 3.10 2.16
CA GLU A 226 8.43 3.85 1.38
C GLU A 226 8.24 3.71 -0.12
N VAL A 227 7.84 2.53 -0.61
CA VAL A 227 7.40 2.38 -2.00
C VAL A 227 6.20 3.28 -2.30
N CYS A 228 5.29 3.45 -1.34
CA CYS A 228 4.12 4.30 -1.51
C CYS A 228 4.50 5.78 -1.58
N HIS A 229 5.51 6.24 -0.83
CA HIS A 229 6.05 7.59 -1.00
C HIS A 229 6.46 7.85 -2.46
N VAL A 230 7.22 6.93 -3.05
CA VAL A 230 7.69 7.03 -4.45
C VAL A 230 6.50 7.06 -5.42
N LEU A 231 5.51 6.18 -5.22
CA LEU A 231 4.33 6.10 -6.09
C LEU A 231 3.40 7.32 -5.97
N LEU A 232 3.31 7.93 -4.78
CA LEU A 232 2.51 9.13 -4.56
C LEU A 232 3.16 10.39 -5.14
N THR A 233 4.49 10.40 -5.24
CA THR A 233 5.31 11.56 -5.66
C THR A 233 5.30 12.70 -4.63
N SER A 234 6.24 13.65 -4.75
CA SER A 234 6.29 14.85 -3.90
C SER A 234 5.07 15.75 -3.99
N SER A 235 4.28 15.64 -5.06
CA SER A 235 3.12 16.50 -5.28
C SER A 235 1.88 16.08 -4.48
N PHE A 236 1.87 14.88 -3.90
CA PHE A 236 0.70 14.37 -3.19
C PHE A 236 0.64 14.89 -1.75
N ASN A 237 -0.43 15.63 -1.44
CA ASN A 237 -0.65 16.24 -0.13
C ASN A 237 -2.08 16.01 0.40
N PRO A 238 -2.26 15.66 1.69
CA PRO A 238 -1.20 15.24 2.64
C PRO A 238 -0.61 13.87 2.26
N VAL A 239 0.71 13.72 2.42
CA VAL A 239 1.39 12.45 2.15
C VAL A 239 1.14 11.45 3.28
N HIS A 240 1.23 11.91 4.53
CA HIS A 240 0.95 11.11 5.71
C HIS A 240 -0.49 11.28 6.18
N ILE A 241 -1.09 10.16 6.57
CA ILE A 241 -2.47 10.04 7.02
C ILE A 241 -2.47 9.65 8.49
N SER A 242 -3.13 10.44 9.34
CA SER A 242 -3.18 10.19 10.79
C SER A 242 -4.02 8.98 11.20
N ASP A 243 -4.87 8.45 10.33
CA ASP A 243 -5.64 7.25 10.63
C ASP A 243 -4.70 6.04 10.70
N GLN A 244 -4.67 5.40 11.87
CA GLN A 244 -3.82 4.24 12.14
C GLN A 244 -4.13 3.04 11.27
N ARG A 245 -5.15 3.03 10.42
CA ARG A 245 -5.39 1.96 9.42
C ARG A 245 -4.64 2.24 8.12
N ASN A 246 -4.24 3.48 7.84
CA ASN A 246 -3.59 3.84 6.58
C ASN A 246 -2.13 3.36 6.50
N LEU A 247 -1.67 3.00 5.30
CA LEU A 247 -0.27 2.64 5.04
C LEU A 247 0.67 3.82 5.29
N MET A 248 0.25 5.02 4.91
CA MET A 248 1.01 6.26 5.08
C MET A 248 0.82 6.89 6.46
N HIS A 249 0.60 6.08 7.50
CA HIS A 249 0.66 6.60 8.87
C HIS A 249 2.10 7.05 9.18
N PRO A 250 2.33 8.21 9.83
CA PRO A 250 3.68 8.76 10.03
C PRO A 250 4.57 7.92 10.94
N GLU A 251 3.98 7.03 11.74
CA GLU A 251 4.72 6.11 12.61
C GLU A 251 4.64 4.68 12.07
N SER A 252 5.75 3.94 12.21
CA SER A 252 5.84 2.53 11.84
C SER A 252 4.84 1.68 12.62
N ARG A 253 4.36 0.62 11.96
CA ARG A 253 3.24 -0.18 12.43
C ARG A 253 3.66 -1.60 12.72
N SER A 254 3.26 -2.09 13.90
CA SER A 254 3.41 -3.49 14.33
C SER A 254 2.13 -4.32 14.16
N SER A 255 1.13 -3.81 13.43
CA SER A 255 -0.17 -4.48 13.26
C SER A 255 -0.05 -5.81 12.50
N PRO A 256 -0.76 -6.87 12.95
CA PRO A 256 -0.86 -8.11 12.18
C PRO A 256 -1.79 -7.97 10.98
N THR A 257 -2.65 -6.94 10.97
CA THR A 257 -3.57 -6.68 9.85
C THR A 257 -2.91 -5.80 8.80
N PRO A 258 -3.18 -6.07 7.51
CA PRO A 258 -2.69 -5.22 6.44
C PRO A 258 -3.19 -3.77 6.57
N PRO A 259 -2.31 -2.78 6.40
CA PRO A 259 -2.74 -1.39 6.26
C PRO A 259 -3.51 -1.19 4.95
N VAL A 260 -4.31 -0.13 4.90
CA VAL A 260 -5.11 0.24 3.73
C VAL A 260 -4.66 1.58 3.14
N LEU A 261 -5.12 1.89 1.94
CA LEU A 261 -4.93 3.16 1.24
C LEU A 261 -6.28 3.85 1.03
N THR A 262 -6.25 5.17 0.98
CA THR A 262 -7.40 5.99 0.60
C THR A 262 -7.66 5.95 -0.90
N ASP A 263 -8.88 6.30 -1.30
CA ASP A 263 -9.26 6.44 -2.72
C ASP A 263 -8.35 7.44 -3.47
N ARG A 264 -7.99 8.57 -2.84
CA ARG A 264 -7.05 9.54 -3.41
C ARG A 264 -5.65 8.96 -3.62
N GLN A 265 -5.13 8.22 -2.64
CA GLN A 265 -3.82 7.56 -2.76
C GLN A 265 -3.84 6.53 -3.88
N VAL A 266 -4.87 5.67 -3.94
CA VAL A 266 -4.97 4.64 -4.99
C VAL A 266 -5.08 5.27 -6.38
N LYS A 267 -5.86 6.34 -6.54
CA LYS A 267 -5.94 7.10 -7.81
C LYS A 267 -4.59 7.70 -8.20
N GLN A 268 -3.89 8.31 -7.26
CA GLN A 268 -2.55 8.85 -7.50
C GLN A 268 -1.56 7.75 -7.93
N ILE A 269 -1.56 6.62 -7.21
CA ILE A 269 -0.69 5.48 -7.50
C ILE A 269 -0.96 4.92 -8.90
N ARG A 270 -2.23 4.70 -9.28
CA ARG A 270 -2.61 4.20 -10.62
C ARG A 270 -2.25 5.19 -11.75
N ASN A 271 -2.17 6.49 -11.45
CA ASN A 271 -1.73 7.52 -12.40
C ASN A 271 -0.21 7.73 -12.42
N SER A 272 0.53 7.09 -11.51
CA SER A 272 1.99 7.18 -11.47
C SER A 272 2.60 6.54 -12.72
N PRO A 273 3.64 7.15 -13.34
CA PRO A 273 4.35 6.53 -14.46
C PRO A 273 5.06 5.22 -14.07
N LEU A 274 5.15 4.93 -12.77
CA LEU A 274 5.76 3.73 -12.18
C LEU A 274 4.76 2.59 -11.99
N CYS A 275 3.47 2.84 -12.24
CA CYS A 275 2.37 1.88 -12.11
C CYS A 275 1.73 1.68 -13.48
N ARG A 276 2.08 0.58 -14.16
CA ARG A 276 1.59 0.30 -15.52
C ARG A 276 0.28 -0.49 -15.47
N ALA A 277 -0.65 -0.22 -16.38
CA ALA A 277 -1.79 -1.10 -16.59
C ALA A 277 -1.34 -2.43 -17.25
N ILE A 278 -1.97 -3.54 -16.88
CA ILE A 278 -1.71 -4.90 -17.43
C ILE A 278 -3.02 -5.61 -17.81
#